data_AF-A0A098PXQ8-F1
#
_entry.id   AF-A0A098PXQ8-F1
#
_cell.length_a   1.000
_cell.length_b   1.000
_cell.length_c   1.000
_cell.angle_alpha   90.00
_cell.angle_beta   90.00
_cell.angle_gamma   90.00
#
_symmetry.space_group_name_H-M   'P 1'
#
loop_
_entity.id
_entity.type
_entity.pdbx_description
1 polymer ?
#
loop_
_entity_poly.entity_id
_entity_poly.type
_entity_poly.pdbx_seq_one_letter_code
_entity_poly.pdbx_strand_id
1 'polypeptide(L)' 'MGINIVQFQPGLSLTECVDRDGTEAKCDRALYRWRWPKGFRCPQCDGR' A
#
# COMPACT_ATOMS: atom_id res chain seq x y z
N MET A 1 -24.58 -23.91 4.32
CA MET A 1 -23.97 -22.80 3.55
C MET A 1 -22.80 -22.25 4.34
N GLY A 2 -21.60 -22.19 3.75
CA GLY A 2 -20.42 -21.58 4.36
C GLY A 2 -20.17 -20.20 3.75
N ILE A 3 -19.90 -19.20 4.58
CA ILE A 3 -19.54 -17.85 4.13
C ILE A 3 -18.16 -17.93 3.48
N ASN A 4 -18.04 -17.51 2.22
CA ASN A 4 -16.76 -17.45 1.53
C ASN A 4 -15.96 -16.24 2.03
N ILE A 5 -15.05 -16.50 2.97
CA ILE A 5 -14.28 -15.46 3.66
C ILE A 5 -13.37 -14.69 2.68
N VAL A 6 -12.98 -15.28 1.55
CA VAL A 6 -12.18 -14.58 0.52
C VAL A 6 -13.01 -13.50 -0.18
N GLN A 7 -14.32 -13.69 -0.35
CA GLN A 7 -15.21 -12.69 -0.95
C GLN A 7 -15.61 -11.57 0.02
N PHE A 8 -15.60 -11.86 1.32
CA PHE A 8 -16.00 -10.93 2.38
C PHE A 8 -14.81 -10.47 3.22
N GLN A 9 -13.66 -10.25 2.58
CA GLN A 9 -12.53 -9.60 3.26
C GLN A 9 -12.93 -8.17 3.62
N PRO A 10 -12.56 -7.69 4.82
CA PRO A 10 -12.77 -6.30 5.18
C PRO A 10 -12.01 -5.41 4.19
N GLY A 11 -12.75 -4.75 3.31
CA GLY A 11 -12.22 -3.76 2.41
C GLY A 11 -11.93 -2.45 3.13
N LEU A 12 -11.21 -1.56 2.46
CA LEU A 12 -11.07 -0.18 2.89
C LEU A 12 -12.35 0.57 2.51
N SER A 13 -12.99 1.28 3.46
CA SER A 13 -14.09 2.15 3.09
C SER A 13 -13.61 3.30 2.20
N LEU A 14 -14.53 3.94 1.46
CA LEU A 14 -14.18 5.08 0.62
C LEU A 14 -13.56 6.23 1.44
N THR A 15 -14.10 6.50 2.63
CA THR A 15 -13.60 7.55 3.52
C THR A 15 -12.19 7.24 4.01
N GLU A 16 -11.91 6.00 4.40
CA GLU A 16 -10.56 5.58 4.80
C GLU A 16 -9.57 5.61 3.62
N CYS A 17 -10.05 5.33 2.40
CA CYS A 17 -9.26 5.46 1.19
C CYS A 17 -8.87 6.92 0.92
N VAL A 18 -9.83 7.85 1.03
CA VAL A 18 -9.57 9.29 0.86
C VAL A 18 -8.66 9.83 1.97
N ASP A 19 -8.83 9.37 3.21
CA ASP A 19 -7.94 9.76 4.31
C ASP A 19 -6.49 9.32 4.06
N ARG A 20 -6.29 8.06 3.68
CA ARG A 20 -4.94 7.51 3.45
C ARG A 20 -4.28 8.01 2.17
N ASP A 21 -5.02 8.07 1.08
CA ASP A 21 -4.47 8.15 -0.28
C ASP A 21 -5.16 9.24 -1.15
N GLY A 22 -6.09 10.03 -0.60
CA GLY A 22 -6.94 10.97 -1.35
C GLY A 22 -6.26 12.18 -2.00
N THR A 23 -4.93 12.25 -1.98
CA THR A 23 -4.16 13.26 -2.72
C THR A 23 -2.94 12.59 -3.34
N GLU A 24 -2.43 13.14 -4.43
CA GLU A 24 -1.26 12.59 -5.12
C GLU A 24 -0.04 12.44 -4.20
N ALA A 25 0.23 13.44 -3.36
CA ALA A 25 1.33 13.40 -2.40
C ALA A 25 1.18 12.29 -1.34
N LYS A 26 -0.06 12.03 -0.87
CA LYS A 26 -0.34 10.93 0.06
C LYS A 26 -0.13 9.57 -0.62
N CYS A 27 -0.66 9.43 -1.84
CA CYS A 27 -0.55 8.22 -2.63
C CYS A 27 0.92 7.88 -2.94
N ASP A 28 1.72 8.86 -3.39
CA ASP A 28 3.16 8.68 -3.67
C ASP A 28 3.92 8.18 -2.43
N ARG A 29 3.65 8.79 -1.26
CA ARG A 29 4.26 8.38 0.00
C ARG A 29 3.87 6.94 0.40
N ALA A 30 2.62 6.56 0.19
CA ALA A 30 2.16 5.18 0.44
C ALA A 30 2.86 4.20 -0.50
N LEU A 31 2.92 4.53 -1.80
CA LEU A 31 3.58 3.74 -2.84
C LEU A 31 5.07 3.54 -2.53
N TYR A 32 5.77 4.60 -2.14
CA TYR A 32 7.18 4.54 -1.77
C TYR A 32 7.43 3.61 -0.58
N ARG A 33 6.61 3.73 0.47
CA ARG A 33 6.70 2.87 1.67
C ARG A 33 6.43 1.41 1.36
N TRP A 34 5.45 1.13 0.51
CA TRP A 34 5.12 -0.24 0.10
C TRP A 34 6.22 -0.86 -0.75
N ARG A 35 6.78 -0.08 -1.68
CA ARG A 35 7.83 -0.55 -2.59
C ARG A 35 9.17 -0.73 -1.88
N TRP A 36 9.46 0.09 -0.88
CA TRP A 36 10.71 0.06 -0.11
C TRP A 36 10.48 0.17 1.39
N PRO A 37 10.00 -0.90 2.05
CA PRO A 37 9.68 -0.87 3.48
C PRO A 37 10.91 -0.66 4.38
N LYS A 38 12.11 -0.99 3.89
CA LYS A 38 13.39 -0.76 4.58
C LYS A 38 14.14 0.47 4.08
N GLY A 39 13.47 1.35 3.33
CA GLY A 39 14.09 2.46 2.60
C GLY A 39 14.59 2.05 1.22
N PHE A 40 14.65 3.01 0.29
CA PHE A 40 15.16 2.76 -1.06
C PHE A 40 16.65 2.44 -1.00
N ARG A 41 17.03 1.33 -1.65
CA ARG A 41 18.42 1.01 -1.95
C ARG A 41 18.55 0.84 -3.44
N CYS A 42 19.54 1.50 -4.03
CA CYS A 42 19.82 1.35 -5.44
C CYS A 42 20.30 -0.09 -5.69
N PRO A 43 19.60 -0.90 -6.51
CA PRO A 43 19.99 -2.29 -6.75
C PRO A 43 21.36 -2.41 -7.42
N GLN A 44 21.81 -1.36 -8.12
CA GLN A 44 23.13 -1.29 -8.74
C GLN A 44 24.25 -0.94 -7.73
N CYS A 45 23.90 -0.33 -6.59
CA CYS A 45 24.85 0.04 -5.54
C CYS A 45 24.91 -0.97 -4.38
N ASP A 46 23.80 -1.64 -4.07
CA ASP A 46 23.69 -2.61 -2.95
C ASP A 46 24.42 -3.95 -3.24
N GLY A 47 24.79 -4.19 -4.51
CA GLY A 47 25.52 -5.39 -4.95
C GLY A 47 27.03 -5.19 -5.17
N ARG A 48 27.62 -4.09 -4.70
CA ARG A 48 29.06 -3.81 -4.80
C ARG A 48 29.79 -4.09 -3.49
#